data_AF-A0A3R7AGI9-F1
#
_entry.id   AF-A0A3R7AGI9-F1
#
_cell.length_a   1.000
_cell.length_b   1.000
_cell.length_c   1.000
_cell.angle_alpha   90.00
_cell.angle_beta   90.00
_cell.angle_gamma   90.00
#
_symmetry.space_group_name_H-M   'P 1'
#
loop_
_entity.id
_entity.type
_entity.pdbx_description
1 polymer ?
#
loop_
_entity_poly.entity_id
_entity_poly.type
_entity_poly.pdbx_seq_one_letter_code
_entity_poly.pdbx_strand_id
1 'polypeptide(L)'
;MQRLLDERRPLFEEKYANLPERWRVDEGLVSYIIRLYTKKLERALSLLVQGKRIKLSRFFADSRTDAEYIYDLIDGWLIEDVICDAWLKTRLEKVNPQIKVKHMGTNRDREIQFESAQKITTKPDFIYETPSGREVHLELQMARQKMTVFDMKESKVKRAIRDGNTIYLWILLPSDEYFFLDPKIFEEKDAHSNPRWGGKKVYSISLEEVKLRRWGLFPLRGDLSKEVWYLLGLNE
;
A
#
# COMPACT_ATOMS: atom_id res chain seq x y z
N MET A 1 -23.39 -18.81 8.86
CA MET A 1 -22.33 -18.40 7.92
C MET A 1 -22.90 -17.68 6.69
N GLN A 2 -23.92 -18.22 6.00
CA GLN A 2 -24.64 -17.50 4.93
C GLN A 2 -25.17 -16.12 5.38
N ARG A 3 -25.78 -16.04 6.57
CA ARG A 3 -26.25 -14.78 7.19
C ARG A 3 -25.14 -13.73 7.43
N LEU A 4 -23.90 -14.18 7.71
CA LEU A 4 -22.75 -13.30 7.90
C LEU A 4 -22.19 -12.74 6.58
N LEU A 5 -22.52 -13.37 5.45
CA LEU A 5 -22.09 -12.95 4.11
C LEU A 5 -23.08 -11.96 3.48
N ASP A 6 -24.38 -12.17 3.66
CA ASP A 6 -25.41 -11.26 3.12
C ASP A 6 -25.47 -9.93 3.88
N GLU A 7 -25.21 -9.91 5.19
CA GLU A 7 -25.20 -8.66 5.99
C GLU A 7 -23.96 -7.78 5.74
N ARG A 8 -22.90 -8.29 5.07
CA ARG A 8 -21.62 -7.58 4.90
C ARG A 8 -21.31 -7.11 3.48
N ARG A 9 -22.11 -7.50 2.49
CA ARG A 9 -21.91 -7.14 1.08
C ARG A 9 -22.18 -5.64 0.80
N PRO A 10 -23.27 -5.03 1.30
CA PRO A 10 -23.47 -3.59 1.21
C PRO A 10 -22.37 -2.80 1.93
N LEU A 11 -21.82 -3.35 3.02
CA LEU A 11 -20.78 -2.68 3.82
C LEU A 11 -19.43 -2.50 3.08
N PHE A 12 -19.09 -3.36 2.10
CA PHE A 12 -17.76 -3.28 1.47
C PHE A 12 -17.68 -2.21 0.39
N GLU A 13 -18.65 -2.15 -0.53
CA GLU A 13 -18.67 -1.11 -1.57
C GLU A 13 -18.96 0.26 -0.96
N GLU A 14 -19.92 0.36 -0.03
CA GLU A 14 -20.27 1.61 0.66
C GLU A 14 -19.08 2.19 1.43
N LYS A 15 -18.23 1.35 2.04
CA LYS A 15 -17.02 1.78 2.77
C LYS A 15 -16.07 2.61 1.91
N TYR A 16 -16.01 2.36 0.60
CA TYR A 16 -15.07 3.03 -0.31
C TYR A 16 -15.76 3.92 -1.36
N ALA A 17 -17.09 4.01 -1.34
CA ALA A 17 -17.86 4.78 -2.33
C ALA A 17 -17.47 6.26 -2.37
N ASN A 18 -16.98 6.81 -1.27
CA ASN A 18 -16.56 8.22 -1.19
C ASN A 18 -15.10 8.46 -1.64
N LEU A 19 -14.29 7.43 -1.91
CA LEU A 19 -12.88 7.61 -2.30
C LEU A 19 -12.68 8.51 -3.53
N PRO A 20 -13.50 8.42 -4.61
CA PRO A 20 -13.36 9.30 -5.77
C PRO A 20 -13.42 10.78 -5.41
N GLU A 21 -14.44 11.17 -4.63
CA GLU A 21 -14.62 12.53 -4.18
C GLU A 21 -13.55 12.93 -3.16
N ARG A 22 -13.32 12.07 -2.16
CA ARG A 22 -12.39 12.28 -1.05
C ARG A 22 -10.96 12.56 -1.53
N TRP A 23 -10.50 11.81 -2.53
CA TRP A 23 -9.13 11.89 -3.05
C TRP A 23 -9.02 12.57 -4.43
N ARG A 24 -10.15 13.04 -4.98
CA ARG A 24 -10.24 13.68 -6.29
C ARG A 24 -9.58 12.82 -7.37
N VAL A 25 -10.08 11.60 -7.51
CA VAL A 25 -9.63 10.61 -8.50
C VAL A 25 -10.79 10.20 -9.40
N ASP A 26 -10.48 9.54 -10.52
CA ASP A 26 -11.49 9.13 -11.49
C ASP A 26 -12.50 8.13 -10.90
N GLU A 27 -13.78 8.52 -10.90
CA GLU A 27 -14.87 7.73 -10.32
C GLU A 27 -15.08 6.41 -11.05
N GLY A 28 -14.93 6.39 -12.38
CA GLY A 28 -15.09 5.20 -13.20
C GLY A 28 -14.06 4.13 -12.86
N LEU A 29 -12.79 4.52 -12.78
CA LEU A 29 -11.67 3.66 -12.44
C LEU A 29 -11.77 3.14 -11.01
N VAL A 30 -12.07 4.00 -10.03
CA VAL A 30 -12.24 3.56 -8.64
C VAL A 30 -13.44 2.63 -8.50
N SER A 31 -14.57 2.93 -9.14
CA SER A 31 -15.75 2.06 -9.15
C SER A 31 -15.43 0.68 -9.77
N TYR A 32 -14.62 0.66 -10.82
CA TYR A 32 -14.14 -0.59 -11.42
C TYR A 32 -13.28 -1.39 -10.43
N ILE A 33 -12.31 -0.77 -9.75
CA ILE A 33 -11.46 -1.40 -8.74
C ILE A 33 -12.30 -1.96 -7.59
N ILE A 34 -13.25 -1.17 -7.05
CA ILE A 34 -14.16 -1.61 -5.98
C ILE A 34 -14.93 -2.86 -6.41
N ARG A 35 -15.54 -2.87 -7.59
CA ARG A 35 -16.29 -4.03 -8.11
C ARG A 35 -15.40 -5.25 -8.30
N LEU A 36 -14.17 -5.07 -8.78
CA LEU A 36 -13.20 -6.15 -8.96
C LEU A 36 -12.90 -6.85 -7.64
N TYR A 37 -12.60 -6.08 -6.59
CA TYR A 37 -12.25 -6.61 -5.27
C TYR A 37 -13.46 -7.14 -4.50
N THR A 38 -14.64 -6.57 -4.70
CA THR A 38 -15.90 -7.10 -4.17
C THR A 38 -16.18 -8.50 -4.70
N LYS A 39 -16.08 -8.72 -6.02
CA LYS A 39 -16.20 -10.05 -6.62
C LYS A 39 -15.15 -11.04 -6.09
N LYS A 40 -13.92 -10.55 -5.89
CA LYS A 40 -12.82 -11.38 -5.35
C LYS A 40 -13.11 -11.80 -3.90
N LEU A 41 -13.64 -10.90 -3.09
CA LEU A 41 -14.04 -11.16 -1.70
C LEU A 41 -15.13 -12.21 -1.64
N GLU A 42 -16.20 -12.02 -2.40
CA GLU A 42 -17.32 -12.96 -2.46
C GLU A 42 -16.87 -14.37 -2.86
N ARG A 43 -16.04 -14.47 -3.90
CA ARG A 43 -15.50 -15.75 -4.35
C ARG A 43 -14.68 -16.42 -3.23
N ALA A 44 -13.79 -15.68 -2.60
CA ALA A 44 -12.93 -16.23 -1.54
C ALA A 44 -13.74 -16.67 -0.31
N LEU A 45 -14.74 -15.88 0.08
CA LEU A 45 -15.63 -16.22 1.17
C LEU A 45 -16.54 -17.43 0.83
N SER A 46 -16.99 -17.57 -0.42
CA SER A 46 -17.75 -18.75 -0.83
C SER A 46 -16.93 -20.05 -0.73
N LEU A 47 -15.62 -19.97 -0.99
CA LEU A 47 -14.72 -21.11 -0.85
C LEU A 47 -14.58 -21.51 0.63
N LEU A 48 -14.55 -20.54 1.55
CA LEU A 48 -14.58 -20.82 2.99
C LEU A 48 -15.89 -21.53 3.42
N VAL A 49 -17.02 -21.14 2.83
CA VAL A 49 -18.32 -21.82 3.04
C VAL A 49 -18.30 -23.25 2.57
N GLN A 50 -17.61 -23.52 1.46
CA GLN A 50 -17.40 -24.87 0.93
C GLN A 50 -16.35 -25.68 1.72
N GLY A 51 -15.84 -25.14 2.83
CA GLY A 51 -14.93 -25.86 3.73
C GLY A 51 -13.44 -25.69 3.40
N LYS A 52 -13.07 -24.85 2.43
CA LYS A 52 -11.66 -24.44 2.28
C LYS A 52 -11.20 -23.71 3.54
N ARG A 53 -9.92 -23.84 3.84
CA ARG A 53 -9.26 -23.22 5.00
C ARG A 53 -7.94 -22.63 4.56
N ILE A 54 -7.53 -21.55 5.21
CA ILE A 54 -6.23 -20.95 4.95
C ILE A 54 -5.18 -21.70 5.77
N LYS A 55 -4.20 -22.29 5.08
CA LYS A 55 -3.03 -22.90 5.71
C LYS A 55 -1.87 -21.92 5.70
N LEU A 56 -1.76 -21.11 6.75
CA LEU A 56 -0.60 -20.27 6.99
C LEU A 56 0.56 -21.10 7.57
N SER A 57 1.79 -20.82 7.16
CA SER A 57 2.96 -21.44 7.80
C SER A 57 3.06 -20.99 9.26
N ARG A 58 3.70 -21.79 10.14
CA ARG A 58 3.91 -21.45 11.57
C ARG A 58 4.59 -20.10 11.80
N PHE A 59 5.30 -19.55 10.80
CA PHE A 59 5.95 -18.23 10.87
C PHE A 59 4.98 -17.05 10.74
N PHE A 60 3.73 -17.30 10.35
CA PHE A 60 2.66 -16.31 10.22
C PHE A 60 1.53 -16.62 11.22
N ALA A 61 1.88 -16.85 12.49
CA ALA A 61 0.88 -16.97 13.55
C ALA A 61 -0.05 -15.74 13.50
N ASP A 62 -1.32 -15.99 13.21
CA ASP A 62 -2.35 -14.98 12.98
C ASP A 62 -3.51 -15.27 13.92
N SER A 63 -3.91 -14.27 14.70
CA SER A 63 -5.02 -14.40 15.65
C SER A 63 -6.38 -14.22 14.98
N ARG A 64 -6.40 -13.74 13.73
CA ARG A 64 -7.62 -13.52 12.95
C ARG A 64 -8.22 -14.84 12.48
N THR A 65 -9.54 -14.86 12.32
CA THR A 65 -10.22 -15.92 11.58
C THR A 65 -9.87 -15.87 10.08
N ASP A 66 -10.00 -16.98 9.35
CA ASP A 66 -9.76 -17.02 7.90
C ASP A 66 -10.54 -15.94 7.15
N ALA A 67 -11.77 -15.64 7.58
CA ALA A 67 -12.62 -14.63 6.96
C ALA A 67 -12.09 -13.20 7.21
N GLU A 68 -11.67 -12.90 8.44
CA GLU A 68 -11.05 -11.61 8.79
C GLU A 68 -9.72 -11.42 8.05
N TYR A 69 -8.92 -12.47 7.96
CA TYR A 69 -7.67 -12.45 7.18
C TYR A 69 -7.93 -12.11 5.70
N ILE A 70 -8.89 -12.80 5.06
CA ILE A 70 -9.27 -12.53 3.66
C ILE A 70 -9.75 -11.09 3.50
N TYR A 71 -10.59 -10.63 4.42
CA TYR A 71 -11.13 -9.28 4.36
C TYR A 71 -10.01 -8.24 4.44
N ASP A 72 -9.11 -8.35 5.40
CA ASP A 72 -7.98 -7.42 5.57
C ASP A 72 -7.04 -7.43 4.37
N LEU A 73 -6.79 -8.61 3.77
CA LEU A 73 -5.96 -8.77 2.59
C LEU A 73 -6.57 -8.03 1.40
N ILE A 74 -7.86 -8.25 1.14
CA ILE A 74 -8.59 -7.63 0.03
C ILE A 74 -8.77 -6.13 0.24
N ASP A 75 -9.09 -5.68 1.46
CA ASP A 75 -9.12 -4.27 1.84
C ASP A 75 -7.77 -3.60 1.56
N GLY A 76 -6.66 -4.24 1.95
CA GLY A 76 -5.31 -3.78 1.64
C GLY A 76 -5.06 -3.62 0.15
N TRP A 77 -5.37 -4.65 -0.64
CA TRP A 77 -5.15 -4.63 -2.08
C TRP A 77 -6.02 -3.60 -2.80
N LEU A 78 -7.29 -3.44 -2.41
CA LEU A 78 -8.17 -2.43 -2.98
C LEU A 78 -7.60 -1.03 -2.79
N ILE A 79 -7.23 -0.69 -1.55
CA ILE A 79 -6.69 0.65 -1.24
C ILE A 79 -5.37 0.87 -1.99
N GLU A 80 -4.49 -0.12 -2.01
CA GLU A 80 -3.22 -0.06 -2.74
C GLU A 80 -3.44 0.22 -4.23
N ASP A 81 -4.35 -0.51 -4.89
CA ASP A 81 -4.64 -0.31 -6.30
C ASP A 81 -5.31 1.05 -6.57
N VAL A 82 -6.18 1.54 -5.68
CA VAL A 82 -6.73 2.91 -5.81
C VAL A 82 -5.61 3.95 -5.71
N ILE A 83 -4.68 3.79 -4.79
CA ILE A 83 -3.55 4.72 -4.62
C ILE A 83 -2.61 4.66 -5.83
N CYS A 84 -2.23 3.46 -6.28
CA CYS A 84 -1.29 3.29 -7.36
C CYS A 84 -1.88 3.69 -8.72
N ASP A 85 -3.07 3.17 -9.05
CA ASP A 85 -3.62 3.23 -10.40
C ASP A 85 -4.45 4.51 -10.59
N ALA A 86 -5.30 4.86 -9.62
CA ALA A 86 -6.21 6.00 -9.75
C ALA A 86 -5.61 7.31 -9.24
N TRP A 87 -4.79 7.26 -8.18
CA TRP A 87 -4.25 8.47 -7.55
C TRP A 87 -2.85 8.84 -8.07
N LEU A 88 -1.88 7.94 -7.97
CA LEU A 88 -0.47 8.24 -8.22
C LEU A 88 -0.15 8.31 -9.70
N LYS A 89 -0.52 7.27 -10.46
CA LYS A 89 -0.28 7.20 -11.91
C LYS A 89 -0.80 8.46 -12.61
N THR A 90 -2.06 8.81 -12.37
CA THR A 90 -2.72 9.96 -13.01
C THR A 90 -2.00 11.28 -12.69
N ARG A 91 -1.49 11.43 -11.47
CA ARG A 91 -0.73 12.63 -11.06
C ARG A 91 0.67 12.66 -11.65
N LEU A 92 1.35 11.52 -11.75
CA LEU A 92 2.65 11.42 -12.43
C LEU A 92 2.50 11.78 -13.91
N GLU A 93 1.53 11.18 -14.61
CA GLU A 93 1.25 11.45 -16.02
C GLU A 93 0.84 12.90 -16.27
N LYS A 94 0.15 13.54 -15.32
CA LYS A 94 -0.16 14.99 -15.37
C LYS A 94 1.09 15.87 -15.23
N VAL A 95 2.05 15.47 -14.38
CA VAL A 95 3.33 16.18 -14.24
C VAL A 95 4.16 16.03 -15.50
N ASN A 96 4.28 14.81 -16.02
CA ASN A 96 4.97 14.56 -17.28
C ASN A 96 4.35 13.36 -18.02
N PRO A 97 3.70 13.58 -19.18
CA PRO A 97 3.07 12.51 -19.97
C PRO A 97 4.04 11.46 -20.55
N GLN A 98 5.35 11.71 -20.51
CA GLN A 98 6.37 10.76 -20.97
C GLN A 98 6.73 9.71 -19.91
N ILE A 99 6.24 9.84 -18.68
CA ILE A 99 6.43 8.83 -17.63
C ILE A 99 5.73 7.53 -18.03
N LYS A 100 6.46 6.41 -17.94
CA LYS A 100 5.93 5.09 -18.26
C LYS A 100 5.77 4.26 -17.01
N VAL A 101 4.53 3.88 -16.67
CA VAL A 101 4.26 2.96 -15.56
C VAL A 101 4.50 1.52 -16.03
N LYS A 102 5.48 0.84 -15.41
CA LYS A 102 5.86 -0.55 -15.73
C LYS A 102 5.15 -1.56 -14.84
N HIS A 103 4.89 -1.20 -13.58
CA HIS A 103 4.27 -2.08 -12.60
C HIS A 103 3.34 -1.29 -11.69
N MET A 104 2.12 -1.79 -11.48
CA MET A 104 1.12 -1.19 -10.60
C MET A 104 0.10 -2.24 -10.14
N GLY A 105 -0.73 -1.88 -9.17
CA GLY A 105 -1.57 -2.78 -8.38
C GLY A 105 -2.40 -3.76 -9.19
N THR A 106 -3.16 -3.28 -10.19
CA THR A 106 -4.03 -4.15 -11.02
C THR A 106 -3.27 -5.13 -11.91
N ASN A 107 -1.97 -4.93 -12.12
CA ASN A 107 -1.07 -5.83 -12.86
C ASN A 107 -0.39 -6.87 -11.94
N ARG A 108 -0.80 -6.98 -10.67
CA ARG A 108 -0.26 -7.96 -9.71
C ARG A 108 -1.15 -9.21 -9.67
N ASP A 109 -0.53 -10.37 -9.48
CA ASP A 109 -1.23 -11.62 -9.20
C ASP A 109 -1.83 -11.61 -7.79
N ARG A 110 -2.99 -10.97 -7.64
CA ARG A 110 -3.73 -10.84 -6.39
C ARG A 110 -4.58 -12.09 -6.16
N GLU A 111 -3.94 -13.20 -5.84
CA GLU A 111 -4.62 -14.47 -5.56
C GLU A 111 -4.60 -14.81 -4.08
N ILE A 112 -5.76 -15.20 -3.55
CA ILE A 112 -5.85 -15.74 -2.19
C ILE A 112 -5.39 -17.18 -2.23
N GLN A 113 -4.28 -17.44 -1.57
CA GLN A 113 -3.68 -18.76 -1.51
C GLN A 113 -4.17 -19.51 -0.28
N PHE A 114 -4.92 -20.58 -0.50
CA PHE A 114 -5.48 -21.41 0.58
C PHE A 114 -4.54 -22.53 1.05
N GLU A 115 -3.76 -23.11 0.13
CA GLU A 115 -3.07 -24.39 0.38
C GLU A 115 -1.54 -24.30 0.44
N SER A 116 -0.93 -23.25 -0.11
CA SER A 116 0.50 -22.99 0.01
C SER A 116 0.79 -21.50 -0.16
N ALA A 117 1.54 -20.92 0.77
CA ALA A 117 2.17 -19.62 0.53
C ALA A 117 3.24 -19.83 -0.54
N GLN A 118 2.95 -19.46 -1.80
CA GLN A 118 3.98 -19.33 -2.82
C GLN A 118 5.05 -18.35 -2.31
N LYS A 119 6.24 -18.39 -2.92
CA LYS A 119 7.32 -17.43 -2.62
C LYS A 119 6.75 -16.01 -2.62
N ILE A 120 6.77 -15.38 -1.46
CA ILE A 120 6.38 -13.97 -1.30
C ILE A 120 7.23 -13.18 -2.27
N THR A 121 6.58 -12.52 -3.23
CA THR A 121 7.29 -11.72 -4.23
C THR A 121 7.98 -10.55 -3.52
N THR A 122 9.19 -10.22 -3.94
CA THR A 122 9.91 -9.03 -3.47
C THR A 122 9.78 -7.88 -4.46
N LYS A 123 8.82 -7.93 -5.38
CA LYS A 123 8.59 -6.86 -6.34
C LYS A 123 8.02 -5.63 -5.59
N PRO A 124 8.49 -4.41 -5.93
CA PRO A 124 7.88 -3.17 -5.46
C PRO A 124 6.38 -3.12 -5.78
N ASP A 125 5.64 -2.28 -5.05
CA ASP A 125 4.20 -2.14 -5.27
C ASP A 125 3.89 -1.31 -6.53
N PHE A 126 4.80 -0.38 -6.89
CA PHE A 126 4.68 0.43 -8.09
C PHE A 126 6.06 0.72 -8.70
N ILE A 127 6.16 0.66 -10.03
CA ILE A 127 7.40 0.95 -10.77
C ILE A 127 7.05 1.84 -11.95
N TYR A 128 7.79 2.93 -12.11
CA TYR A 128 7.73 3.78 -13.30
C TYR A 128 9.11 4.17 -13.79
N GLU A 129 9.17 4.60 -15.04
CA GLU A 129 10.36 5.13 -15.69
C GLU A 129 10.16 6.62 -15.97
N THR A 130 11.14 7.44 -15.58
CA THR A 130 11.20 8.88 -15.86
C THR A 130 11.52 9.11 -17.36
N PRO A 131 11.34 10.34 -17.87
CA PRO A 131 11.71 10.67 -19.26
C PRO A 131 13.19 10.39 -19.59
N SER A 132 14.09 10.49 -18.60
CA SER A 132 15.51 10.15 -18.74
C SER A 132 15.81 8.66 -18.76
N GLY A 133 14.80 7.80 -18.62
CA GLY A 133 14.96 6.35 -18.56
C GLY A 133 15.33 5.82 -17.17
N ARG A 134 15.34 6.67 -16.13
CA ARG A 134 15.58 6.23 -14.75
C ARG A 134 14.36 5.50 -14.21
N GLU A 135 14.57 4.32 -13.65
CA GLU A 135 13.51 3.56 -12.99
C GLU A 135 13.38 3.97 -11.52
N VAL A 136 12.15 4.21 -11.08
CA VAL A 136 11.81 4.53 -9.69
C VAL A 136 10.86 3.45 -9.15
N HIS A 137 11.21 2.90 -7.99
CA HIS A 137 10.45 1.87 -7.30
C HIS A 137 9.75 2.50 -6.11
N LEU A 138 8.45 2.27 -5.94
CA LEU A 138 7.71 2.69 -4.78
C LEU A 138 7.20 1.48 -4.01
N GLU A 139 7.39 1.53 -2.69
CA GLU A 139 6.84 0.58 -1.73
C GLU A 139 5.82 1.30 -0.86
N LEU A 140 4.56 0.85 -0.93
CA LEU A 140 3.45 1.48 -0.24
C LEU A 140 3.43 1.03 1.23
N GLN A 141 3.31 2.00 2.13
CA GLN A 141 3.04 1.78 3.55
C GLN A 141 1.76 2.52 3.93
N MET A 142 0.89 1.89 4.72
CA MET A 142 -0.40 2.45 5.10
C MET A 142 -0.58 2.47 6.61
N ALA A 143 -0.93 3.62 7.16
CA ALA A 143 -1.42 3.75 8.53
C ALA A 143 -2.95 3.76 8.51
N ARG A 144 -3.57 2.72 9.06
CA ARG A 144 -5.04 2.60 9.20
C ARG A 144 -5.58 3.32 10.44
N GLN A 145 -4.70 3.78 11.32
CA GLN A 145 -5.02 4.47 12.57
C GLN A 145 -4.15 5.70 12.72
N LYS A 146 -4.60 6.66 13.55
CA LYS A 146 -3.80 7.84 13.86
C LYS A 146 -2.58 7.41 14.65
N MET A 147 -1.39 7.66 14.10
CA MET A 147 -0.12 7.28 14.67
C MET A 147 0.83 8.47 14.64
N THR A 148 1.67 8.57 15.68
CA THR A 148 2.72 9.59 15.78
C THR A 148 4.11 9.04 15.51
N VAL A 149 4.25 7.71 15.47
CA VAL A 149 5.49 6.98 15.21
C VAL A 149 5.21 5.88 14.21
N PHE A 150 6.08 5.74 13.21
CA PHE A 150 5.97 4.77 12.15
C PHE A 150 7.19 3.85 12.17
N ASP A 151 6.94 2.54 12.21
CA ASP A 151 7.98 1.53 12.28
C ASP A 151 8.21 0.89 10.90
N MET A 152 9.47 0.65 10.56
CA MET A 152 9.89 -0.01 9.33
C MET A 152 10.81 -1.18 9.64
N LYS A 153 10.51 -2.36 9.07
CA LYS A 153 11.36 -3.55 9.25
C LYS A 153 12.75 -3.25 8.72
N GLU A 154 13.77 -3.51 9.54
CA GLU A 154 15.17 -3.30 9.16
C GLU A 154 15.52 -4.02 7.84
N SER A 155 15.05 -5.26 7.68
CA SER A 155 15.28 -6.05 6.47
C SER A 155 14.66 -5.46 5.20
N LYS A 156 13.54 -4.74 5.32
CA LYS A 156 12.93 -4.02 4.18
C LYS A 156 13.77 -2.80 3.82
N VAL A 157 14.17 -2.02 4.81
CA VAL A 157 14.96 -0.79 4.62
C VAL A 157 16.33 -1.11 4.02
N LYS A 158 17.06 -2.08 4.60
CA LYS A 158 18.37 -2.51 4.06
C LYS A 158 18.29 -3.00 2.62
N ARG A 159 17.19 -3.68 2.26
CA ARG A 159 16.94 -4.08 0.88
C ARG A 159 16.72 -2.86 -0.02
N ALA A 160 15.87 -1.92 0.38
CA ALA A 160 15.59 -0.71 -0.39
C ALA A 160 16.85 0.15 -0.62
N ILE A 161 17.71 0.29 0.40
CA ILE A 161 19.01 0.98 0.27
C ILE A 161 19.90 0.29 -0.77
N ARG A 162 20.02 -1.04 -0.68
CA ARG A 162 20.84 -1.83 -1.61
C ARG A 162 20.31 -1.76 -3.05
N ASP A 163 18.99 -1.76 -3.22
CA ASP A 163 18.36 -1.70 -4.54
C ASP A 163 18.49 -0.28 -5.17
N GLY A 164 18.70 0.76 -4.36
CA GLY A 164 19.13 2.10 -4.77
C GLY A 164 18.08 3.01 -5.40
N ASN A 165 16.97 2.43 -5.89
CA ASN A 165 15.90 3.15 -6.59
C ASN A 165 14.54 3.12 -5.87
N THR A 166 14.51 2.59 -4.64
CA THR A 166 13.28 2.41 -3.86
C THR A 166 12.98 3.60 -2.97
N ILE A 167 11.74 4.08 -3.01
CA ILE A 167 11.22 5.14 -2.14
C ILE A 167 9.98 4.58 -1.45
N TYR A 168 9.79 4.93 -0.18
CA TYR A 168 8.58 4.59 0.54
C TYR A 168 7.53 5.67 0.37
N LEU A 169 6.32 5.27 -0.04
CA LEU A 169 5.14 6.12 -0.03
C LEU A 169 4.30 5.74 1.18
N TRP A 170 4.19 6.65 2.14
CA TRP A 170 3.33 6.48 3.31
C TRP A 170 1.98 7.16 3.09
N ILE A 171 0.91 6.42 3.38
CA ILE A 171 -0.47 6.92 3.30
C ILE A 171 -1.11 6.85 4.68
N LEU A 172 -1.59 8.00 5.16
CA LEU A 172 -2.26 8.16 6.44
C LEU A 172 -3.77 8.21 6.20
N LEU A 173 -4.40 7.04 6.17
CA LEU A 173 -5.83 6.92 5.82
C LEU A 173 -6.78 7.72 6.72
N PRO A 174 -6.53 7.91 8.04
CA PRO A 174 -7.41 8.72 8.88
C PRO A 174 -7.35 10.22 8.63
N SER A 175 -6.26 10.74 8.06
CA SER A 175 -6.09 12.17 7.78
C SER A 175 -6.07 12.51 6.29
N ASP A 176 -6.12 11.52 5.40
CA ASP A 176 -5.99 11.68 3.96
C ASP A 176 -4.70 12.39 3.55
N GLU A 177 -3.62 12.07 4.25
CA GLU A 177 -2.31 12.65 4.00
C GLU A 177 -1.34 11.59 3.50
N TYR A 178 -0.28 12.06 2.85
CA TYR A 178 0.83 11.22 2.43
C TYR A 178 2.17 11.91 2.63
N PHE A 179 3.22 11.10 2.65
CA PHE A 179 4.60 11.57 2.57
C PHE A 179 5.48 10.55 1.87
N PHE A 180 6.60 11.02 1.31
CA PHE A 180 7.60 10.18 0.68
C PHE A 180 8.84 10.11 1.55
N LEU A 181 9.53 8.98 1.51
CA LEU A 181 10.71 8.76 2.35
C LEU A 181 11.76 7.99 1.56
N ASP A 182 12.93 8.63 1.41
CA ASP A 182 14.13 7.97 0.90
C ASP A 182 14.69 7.04 1.99
N PRO A 183 14.88 5.73 1.73
CA PRO A 183 15.38 4.79 2.71
C PRO A 183 16.76 5.16 3.30
N LYS A 184 17.56 6.00 2.61
CA LYS A 184 18.89 6.44 3.08
C LYS A 184 18.86 7.18 4.42
N ILE A 185 17.73 7.77 4.80
CA ILE A 185 17.60 8.46 6.10
C ILE A 185 17.85 7.52 7.30
N PHE A 186 17.79 6.20 7.08
CA PHE A 186 17.99 5.18 8.10
C PHE A 186 19.43 4.66 8.18
N GLU A 187 20.33 5.07 7.27
CA GLU A 187 21.73 4.62 7.27
C GLU A 187 22.47 5.00 8.56
N GLU A 188 22.12 6.14 9.14
CA GLU A 188 22.71 6.68 10.38
C GLU A 188 21.88 6.34 11.64
N LYS A 189 20.79 5.58 11.51
CA LYS A 189 19.92 5.22 12.64
C LYS A 189 20.23 3.83 13.14
N ASP A 190 20.08 3.63 14.45
CA ASP A 190 20.16 2.30 15.06
C ASP A 190 18.80 1.59 15.03
N ALA A 191 18.80 0.35 14.56
CA ALA A 191 17.62 -0.51 14.60
C ALA A 191 17.41 -1.07 16.01
N HIS A 192 16.19 -0.96 16.53
CA HIS A 192 15.81 -1.50 17.84
C HIS A 192 14.79 -2.63 17.71
N SER A 193 14.64 -3.42 18.77
CA SER A 193 13.68 -4.51 18.80
C SER A 193 12.27 -3.97 19.06
N ASN A 194 11.28 -4.40 18.28
CA ASN A 194 9.89 -4.03 18.48
C ASN A 194 9.07 -5.23 18.99
N PRO A 195 8.63 -5.24 20.25
CA PRO A 195 7.83 -6.32 20.82
C PRO A 195 6.51 -6.57 20.08
N ARG A 196 5.87 -5.52 19.54
CA ARG A 196 4.61 -5.64 18.79
C ARG A 196 4.78 -6.46 17.52
N TRP A 197 6.00 -6.59 17.02
CA TRP A 197 6.33 -7.35 15.82
C TRP A 197 7.08 -8.65 16.15
N GLY A 198 6.93 -9.16 17.37
CA GLY A 198 7.58 -10.39 17.83
C GLY A 198 9.09 -10.23 18.02
N GLY A 199 9.54 -9.03 18.44
CA GLY A 199 10.96 -8.75 18.69
C GLY A 199 11.79 -8.51 17.43
N LYS A 200 11.15 -8.33 16.27
CA LYS A 200 11.85 -8.01 15.02
C LYS A 200 12.51 -6.63 15.11
N LYS A 201 13.66 -6.49 14.46
CA LYS A 201 14.39 -5.23 14.35
C LYS A 201 13.67 -4.25 13.42
N VAL A 202 13.51 -3.02 13.89
CA VAL A 202 12.84 -1.93 13.17
C VAL A 202 13.61 -0.63 13.30
N TYR A 203 13.39 0.26 12.35
CA TYR A 203 13.64 1.68 12.47
C TYR A 203 12.33 2.39 12.76
N SER A 204 12.36 3.42 13.61
CA SER A 204 11.20 4.28 13.86
C SER A 204 11.44 5.69 13.34
N ILE A 205 10.37 6.31 12.87
CA ILE A 205 10.34 7.71 12.48
C ILE A 205 9.09 8.36 13.09
N SER A 206 9.25 9.53 13.69
CA SER A 206 8.11 10.27 14.23
C SER A 206 7.47 11.17 13.17
N LEU A 207 6.18 11.45 13.31
CA LEU A 207 5.48 12.41 12.46
C LEU A 207 6.06 13.83 12.61
N GLU A 208 6.57 14.17 13.80
CA GLU A 208 7.26 15.45 14.02
C GLU A 208 8.56 15.54 13.23
N GLU A 209 9.34 14.45 13.18
CA GLU A 209 10.56 14.39 12.38
C GLU A 209 10.25 14.54 10.89
N VAL A 210 9.21 13.86 10.39
CA VAL A 210 8.72 14.00 9.00
C VAL A 210 8.42 15.47 8.66
N LYS A 211 7.71 16.16 9.56
CA LYS A 211 7.37 17.59 9.40
C LYS A 211 8.61 18.48 9.44
N LEU A 212 9.48 18.29 10.42
CA LEU A 212 10.69 19.09 10.62
C LEU A 212 11.66 18.98 9.43
N ARG A 213 11.84 17.75 8.92
CA ARG A 213 12.72 17.43 7.79
C ARG A 213 12.10 17.79 6.43
N ARG A 214 10.83 18.20 6.40
CA ARG A 214 10.07 18.48 5.18
C ARG A 214 10.06 17.30 4.20
N TRP A 215 10.00 16.08 4.73
CA TRP A 215 9.77 14.86 3.93
C TRP A 215 8.32 14.76 3.42
N GLY A 216 7.50 15.73 3.84
CA GLY A 216 6.16 15.94 3.35
C GLY A 216 5.13 15.59 4.40
N LEU A 217 4.04 16.32 4.37
CA LEU A 217 2.77 15.86 4.89
C LEU A 217 1.72 16.58 4.04
N PHE A 218 1.32 15.93 2.95
CA PHE A 218 0.53 16.56 1.91
C PHE A 218 -0.84 15.90 1.82
N PRO A 219 -1.90 16.66 1.52
CA PRO A 219 -3.23 16.09 1.36
C PRO A 219 -3.33 15.28 0.05
N LEU A 220 -3.92 14.08 0.12
CA LEU A 220 -4.21 13.24 -1.05
C LEU A 220 -5.15 13.92 -2.05
N ARG A 221 -6.02 14.81 -1.59
CA ARG A 221 -6.93 15.57 -2.47
C ARG A 221 -6.19 16.49 -3.45
N GLY A 222 -4.94 16.88 -3.13
CA GLY A 222 -4.11 17.73 -3.97
C GLY A 222 -3.36 16.99 -5.08
N ASP A 223 -2.64 17.74 -5.90
CA ASP A 223 -1.63 17.21 -6.82
C ASP A 223 -0.36 16.78 -6.05
N LEU A 224 0.59 16.12 -6.75
CA LEU A 224 1.91 15.84 -6.18
C LEU A 224 2.65 17.14 -5.87
N SER A 225 3.08 17.32 -4.62
CA SER A 225 3.83 18.50 -4.21
C SER A 225 5.15 18.61 -4.96
N LYS A 226 5.50 19.81 -5.45
CA LYS A 226 6.80 20.08 -6.07
C LYS A 226 7.97 19.81 -5.13
N GLU A 227 7.74 19.89 -3.82
CA GLU A 227 8.75 19.62 -2.81
C GLU A 227 9.26 18.17 -2.87
N VAL A 228 8.48 17.22 -3.38
CA VAL A 228 8.90 15.81 -3.49
C VAL A 228 9.34 15.40 -4.89
N TRP A 229 9.32 16.31 -5.87
CA TRP A 229 9.69 16.00 -7.24
C TRP A 229 11.15 15.55 -7.38
N TYR A 230 12.06 16.07 -6.56
CA TYR A 230 13.45 15.62 -6.57
C TYR A 230 13.60 14.14 -6.17
N LEU A 231 12.81 13.68 -5.18
CA LEU A 231 12.79 12.28 -4.76
C LEU A 231 12.27 11.40 -5.90
N LEU A 232 11.21 11.87 -6.56
CA LEU A 232 10.52 11.16 -7.63
C LEU A 232 11.24 11.27 -8.99
N GLY A 233 12.38 11.98 -9.08
CA GLY A 233 13.08 12.18 -10.35
C GLY A 233 12.27 12.97 -11.38
N LEU A 234 11.45 13.92 -10.92
CA LEU A 234 10.55 14.75 -11.74
C LEU A 234 11.06 16.17 -11.99
N ASN A 235 12.25 16.52 -11.48
CA ASN A 235 12.87 17.84 -11.62
C ASN A 235 13.65 18.04 -12.93
N GLU A 236 13.47 17.14 -13.90
CA GLU A 236 14.19 17.12 -15.18
C GLU A 236 13.35 17.72 -16.31
#